data_AF-A0AAD7C6J4-F1
#
_entry.id   AF-A0AAD7C6J4-F1
#
_cell.length_a   1.000
_cell.length_b   1.000
_cell.length_c   1.000
_cell.angle_alpha   90.00
_cell.angle_beta   90.00
_cell.angle_gamma   90.00
#
_symmetry.space_group_name_H-M   'P 1'
#
loop_
_entity.id
_entity.type
_entity.pdbx_description
1 polymer ?
#
loop_
_entity_poly.entity_id
_entity_poly.type
_entity_poly.pdbx_seq_one_letter_code
_entity_poly.pdbx_strand_id
1 'polypeptide(L)'
;MSSYPPNNGTGRPNSLAARDLFNLHSLDGGSHKGLQANAEIPSLLRLGAGRRQPLASFYRSLSWILGFRDKYSLLNCFICGGALVGFCLARSMTMNPGRIADLLVPGEWFWFRQPLYKVNLFIHIYLTTIGGIFALIQFFPTIRTKKIVIHRLNGYGVLFCLIVGNISGAIIGRRSFGGELTVQSAYYILGIMVVFAALLGGYYARKDTRRHRKWMLRMVAYFAAAITERLVQLSARQIITDIGTYYTVCWIYSQIATKLMSAAMEV
;
A
#
# COMPACT_ATOMS: atom_id res chain seq x y z
N MET A 1 10.40 -68.80 -0.09
CA MET A 1 11.42 -68.45 0.93
C MET A 1 10.87 -67.26 1.71
N SER A 2 10.10 -67.51 2.78
CA SER A 2 10.53 -67.45 4.20
C SER A 2 10.71 -65.99 4.66
N SER A 3 10.09 -65.43 5.71
CA SER A 3 9.47 -65.98 6.92
C SER A 3 8.64 -64.88 7.64
N TYR A 4 7.73 -65.29 8.55
CA TYR A 4 6.65 -64.57 9.27
C TYR A 4 7.11 -63.74 10.52
N PRO A 5 6.24 -63.07 11.34
CA PRO A 5 6.39 -61.77 12.07
C PRO A 5 6.46 -61.98 13.62
N PRO A 6 5.81 -61.25 14.59
CA PRO A 6 5.28 -59.86 14.75
C PRO A 6 5.63 -59.18 16.12
N ASN A 7 5.20 -57.92 16.37
CA ASN A 7 4.76 -57.42 17.70
C ASN A 7 4.21 -55.97 17.58
N ASN A 8 3.30 -55.40 18.39
CA ASN A 8 1.99 -55.71 18.97
C ASN A 8 1.59 -54.43 19.76
N GLY A 9 0.28 -54.14 19.93
CA GLY A 9 -0.24 -53.09 20.82
C GLY A 9 -0.86 -51.88 20.09
N THR A 10 -2.14 -51.88 19.68
CA THR A 10 -3.35 -51.54 20.48
C THR A 10 -3.22 -50.17 21.18
N GLY A 11 -4.13 -49.20 21.16
CA GLY A 11 -5.49 -49.02 20.69
C GLY A 11 -6.00 -47.75 21.42
N ARG A 12 -6.64 -46.80 20.72
CA ARG A 12 -7.43 -45.70 21.32
C ARG A 12 -8.56 -46.30 22.22
N PRO A 13 -9.21 -45.61 23.20
CA PRO A 13 -9.83 -44.28 22.99
C PRO A 13 -10.22 -43.39 24.25
N ASN A 14 -10.86 -42.25 23.96
CA ASN A 14 -11.96 -41.57 24.69
C ASN A 14 -11.75 -40.60 25.90
N SER A 15 -12.20 -39.35 25.65
CA SER A 15 -13.13 -38.49 26.40
C SER A 15 -13.27 -38.55 27.94
N LEU A 16 -13.36 -37.35 28.53
CA LEU A 16 -14.14 -36.99 29.73
C LEU A 16 -13.70 -37.63 31.06
N ALA A 17 -12.67 -37.08 31.71
CA ALA A 17 -12.46 -37.19 33.17
C ALA A 17 -11.35 -36.24 33.66
N ALA A 18 -11.66 -34.95 33.83
CA ALA A 18 -10.79 -34.02 34.57
C ALA A 18 -11.64 -32.97 35.31
N ARG A 19 -12.77 -33.43 35.84
CA ARG A 19 -13.55 -32.75 36.87
C ARG A 19 -13.54 -33.66 38.09
N ASP A 20 -13.31 -33.04 39.24
CA ASP A 20 -13.62 -33.55 40.58
C ASP A 20 -12.68 -34.61 41.17
N LEU A 21 -11.55 -34.15 41.69
CA LEU A 21 -10.94 -34.68 42.92
C LEU A 21 -10.53 -33.48 43.79
N PHE A 22 -11.44 -32.98 44.64
CA PHE A 22 -11.59 -33.36 46.06
C PHE A 22 -10.33 -33.02 46.87
N ASN A 23 -10.20 -31.79 47.38
CA ASN A 23 -10.56 -31.39 48.75
C ASN A 23 -9.97 -32.31 49.83
N LEU A 24 -8.89 -31.86 50.50
CA LEU A 24 -8.53 -32.31 51.85
C LEU A 24 -7.55 -31.33 52.51
N HIS A 25 -7.83 -31.09 53.79
CA HIS A 25 -6.98 -30.61 54.88
C HIS A 25 -6.88 -29.11 55.19
N SER A 26 -7.77 -28.71 56.10
CA SER A 26 -7.60 -27.67 57.12
C SER A 26 -6.46 -28.03 58.09
N LEU A 27 -5.71 -27.04 58.60
CA LEU A 27 -5.56 -26.70 60.04
C LEU A 27 -4.37 -25.74 60.32
N ASP A 28 -4.52 -25.02 61.44
CA ASP A 28 -3.59 -24.13 62.18
C ASP A 28 -3.32 -22.72 61.61
N GLY A 29 -3.51 -21.59 62.31
CA GLY A 29 -3.59 -21.33 63.74
C GLY A 29 -2.27 -20.70 64.24
N GLY A 30 -2.19 -19.37 64.41
CA GLY A 30 -1.02 -18.76 65.07
C GLY A 30 -0.76 -17.27 64.81
N SER A 31 -0.98 -16.47 65.86
CA SER A 31 -0.68 -15.04 66.02
C SER A 31 0.83 -14.72 65.94
N HIS A 32 1.22 -13.62 65.26
CA HIS A 32 2.37 -12.80 65.69
C HIS A 32 2.19 -11.31 65.35
N LYS A 33 2.46 -10.49 66.37
CA LYS A 33 2.44 -9.03 66.39
C LYS A 33 3.61 -8.42 65.62
N GLY A 34 3.39 -7.23 65.06
CA GLY A 34 4.37 -6.14 65.04
C GLY A 34 5.22 -5.99 63.78
N LEU A 35 4.88 -5.00 62.94
CA LEU A 35 5.82 -3.93 62.57
C LEU A 35 5.01 -2.77 61.95
N GLN A 36 4.81 -1.70 62.73
CA GLN A 36 4.49 -0.40 62.16
C GLN A 36 5.73 0.08 61.39
N ALA A 37 5.65 0.08 60.07
CA ALA A 37 6.56 0.86 59.24
C ALA A 37 5.74 2.00 58.63
N ASN A 38 5.82 3.17 59.27
CA ASN A 38 5.55 4.45 58.65
C ASN A 38 6.36 4.54 57.36
N ALA A 39 5.67 4.49 56.22
CA ALA A 39 6.18 5.02 54.98
C ALA A 39 5.13 6.00 54.48
N GLU A 40 5.28 7.26 54.86
CA GLU A 40 4.66 8.37 54.14
C GLU A 40 5.09 8.26 52.68
N ILE A 41 4.23 7.69 51.84
CA ILE A 41 4.45 7.65 50.40
C ILE A 41 4.34 9.11 49.93
N PRO A 42 5.42 9.71 49.40
CA PRO A 42 5.36 11.09 48.95
C PRO A 42 4.27 11.22 47.89
N SER A 43 3.35 12.16 48.13
CA SER A 43 2.31 12.62 47.20
C SER A 43 2.85 13.15 45.86
N LEU A 44 4.16 13.07 45.64
CA LEU A 44 4.89 13.46 44.44
C LEU A 44 4.85 12.43 43.30
N LEU A 45 4.33 11.21 43.53
CA LEU A 45 4.11 10.22 42.47
C LEU A 45 2.74 10.31 41.79
N ARG A 46 2.08 11.48 41.84
CA ARG A 46 0.85 11.80 41.08
C ARG A 46 1.01 12.94 40.07
N LEU A 47 2.22 13.43 39.83
CA LEU A 47 2.51 14.45 38.83
C LEU A 47 3.18 13.84 37.58
N GLY A 48 2.46 12.90 36.98
CA GLY A 48 2.71 12.46 35.61
C GLY A 48 1.42 12.58 34.82
N ALA A 49 0.86 13.79 34.78
CA ALA A 49 -0.30 14.12 33.95
C ALA A 49 0.02 13.69 32.52
N GLY A 50 -0.53 12.53 32.15
CA GLY A 50 -0.31 11.93 30.84
C GLY A 50 -0.65 12.96 29.79
N ARG A 51 0.38 13.42 29.07
CA ARG A 51 0.28 14.29 27.91
C ARG A 51 -0.67 13.60 26.93
N ARG A 52 -1.96 13.90 27.02
CA ARG A 52 -2.99 13.37 26.12
C ARG A 52 -2.64 13.93 24.76
N GLN A 53 -1.87 13.16 23.98
CA GLN A 53 -1.55 13.57 22.63
C GLN A 53 -2.86 13.60 21.85
N PRO A 54 -3.34 14.77 21.41
CA PRO A 54 -4.63 14.88 20.70
C PRO A 54 -4.62 13.98 19.45
N LEU A 55 -3.44 13.83 18.83
CA LEU A 55 -3.19 12.90 17.74
C LEU A 55 -3.44 11.43 18.11
N ALA A 56 -3.11 10.98 19.33
CA ALA A 56 -3.35 9.61 19.76
C ALA A 56 -4.84 9.32 20.04
N SER A 57 -5.58 10.33 20.50
CA SER A 57 -7.04 10.25 20.69
C SER A 57 -7.79 10.27 19.36
N PHE A 58 -7.40 11.17 18.45
CA PHE A 58 -7.91 11.21 17.08
C PHE A 58 -7.61 9.89 16.33
N TYR A 59 -6.39 9.37 16.47
CA TYR A 59 -5.97 8.09 15.90
C TYR A 59 -6.83 6.93 16.43
N ARG A 60 -7.10 6.86 17.75
CA ARG A 60 -7.99 5.83 18.31
C ARG A 60 -9.41 5.96 17.79
N SER A 61 -9.93 7.18 17.66
CA SER A 61 -11.28 7.43 17.15
C SER A 61 -11.42 7.04 15.68
N LEU A 62 -10.45 7.43 14.85
CA LEU A 62 -10.41 7.10 13.42
C LEU A 62 -10.17 5.60 13.19
N SER A 63 -9.30 4.97 13.98
CA SER A 63 -9.03 3.53 13.93
C SER A 63 -10.27 2.70 14.30
N TRP A 64 -11.08 3.18 15.25
CA TRP A 64 -12.31 2.51 15.68
C TRP A 64 -13.43 2.65 14.64
N ILE A 65 -13.62 3.85 14.06
CA ILE A 65 -14.61 4.10 13.00
C ILE A 65 -14.29 3.31 11.73
N LEU A 66 -13.02 3.27 11.34
CA LEU A 66 -12.55 2.59 10.13
C LEU A 66 -12.27 1.10 10.34
N GLY A 67 -12.41 0.57 11.56
CA GLY A 67 -12.28 -0.85 11.87
C GLY A 67 -10.86 -1.40 11.73
N PHE A 68 -9.83 -0.53 11.80
CA PHE A 68 -8.44 -0.97 11.74
C PHE A 68 -8.03 -1.56 13.10
N ARG A 69 -7.71 -2.86 13.10
CA ARG A 69 -7.17 -3.56 14.29
C ARG A 69 -5.64 -3.43 14.41
N ASP A 70 -4.96 -3.15 13.30
CA ASP A 70 -3.49 -3.06 13.21
C ASP A 70 -3.02 -1.70 12.69
N LYS A 71 -1.99 -1.14 13.34
CA LYS A 71 -1.42 0.17 13.02
C LYS A 71 -0.85 0.27 11.60
N TYR A 72 -0.25 -0.82 11.12
CA TYR A 72 0.33 -0.91 9.77
C TYR A 72 -0.70 -0.81 8.65
N SER A 73 -1.92 -1.31 8.89
CA SER A 73 -2.97 -1.26 7.86
C SER A 73 -3.55 0.14 7.72
N LEU A 74 -3.61 0.90 8.81
CA LEU A 74 -4.01 2.31 8.79
C LEU A 74 -2.91 3.16 8.13
N LEU A 75 -1.64 2.91 8.47
CA LEU A 75 -0.51 3.59 7.84
C LEU A 75 -0.49 3.38 6.32
N ASN A 76 -0.69 2.15 5.84
CA ASN A 76 -0.79 1.87 4.40
C ASN A 76 -1.99 2.57 3.75
N CYS A 77 -3.13 2.65 4.43
CA CYS A 77 -4.29 3.38 3.93
C CYS A 77 -4.00 4.88 3.81
N PHE A 78 -3.30 5.46 4.79
CA PHE A 78 -2.97 6.88 4.78
C PHE A 78 -1.89 7.21 3.75
N ILE A 79 -0.78 6.46 3.73
CA ILE A 79 0.32 6.70 2.79
C ILE A 79 -0.12 6.34 1.37
N CYS A 80 -0.51 5.09 1.11
CA CYS A 80 -0.80 4.65 -0.26
C CYS A 80 -2.14 5.18 -0.75
N GLY A 81 -3.18 5.17 0.10
CA GLY A 81 -4.49 5.70 -0.27
C GLY A 81 -4.50 7.22 -0.35
N GLY A 82 -3.88 7.91 0.62
CA GLY A 82 -3.75 9.36 0.60
C GLY A 82 -2.88 9.86 -0.55
N ALA A 83 -1.72 9.24 -0.82
CA ALA A 83 -0.89 9.61 -1.96
C ALA A 83 -1.60 9.37 -3.29
N LEU A 84 -2.35 8.27 -3.43
CA LEU A 84 -3.12 7.99 -4.65
C LEU A 84 -4.22 9.02 -4.88
N VAL A 85 -5.00 9.35 -3.84
CA VAL A 85 -6.06 10.36 -3.93
C VAL A 85 -5.48 11.75 -4.18
N GLY A 86 -4.40 12.13 -3.49
CA GLY A 86 -3.69 13.37 -3.72
C GLY A 86 -3.19 13.49 -5.15
N PHE A 87 -2.63 12.40 -5.70
CA PHE A 87 -2.23 12.34 -7.10
C PHE A 87 -3.42 12.48 -8.05
N CYS A 88 -4.52 11.75 -7.83
CA CYS A 88 -5.73 11.85 -8.64
C CYS A 88 -6.32 13.27 -8.61
N LEU A 89 -6.36 13.93 -7.45
CA LEU A 89 -6.84 15.30 -7.30
C LEU A 89 -5.93 16.30 -8.02
N ALA A 90 -4.60 16.20 -7.85
CA ALA A 90 -3.65 17.03 -8.58
C ALA A 90 -3.80 16.87 -10.11
N ARG A 91 -4.09 15.65 -10.58
CA ARG A 91 -4.29 15.34 -12.00
C ARG A 91 -5.69 15.66 -12.52
N SER A 92 -6.69 15.91 -11.67
CA SER A 92 -8.04 16.31 -12.11
C SER A 92 -8.04 17.57 -12.98
N MET A 93 -7.06 18.47 -12.79
CA MET A 93 -6.87 19.65 -13.64
C MET A 93 -6.61 19.29 -15.12
N THR A 94 -6.06 18.11 -15.39
CA THR A 94 -5.81 17.62 -16.76
C THR A 94 -7.05 17.04 -17.44
N MET A 95 -8.20 16.96 -16.75
CA MET A 95 -9.47 16.56 -17.37
C MET A 95 -10.07 17.68 -18.23
N ASN A 96 -9.72 18.94 -17.99
CA ASN A 96 -10.21 20.06 -18.78
C ASN A 96 -9.48 20.12 -20.14
N PRO A 97 -10.19 19.94 -21.27
CA PRO A 97 -9.57 19.94 -22.60
C PRO A 97 -8.87 21.26 -22.98
N GLY A 98 -9.27 22.38 -22.38
CA GLY A 98 -8.66 23.68 -22.63
C GLY A 98 -7.31 23.88 -21.92
N ARG A 99 -7.06 23.17 -20.82
CA ARG A 99 -5.82 23.30 -20.02
C ARG A 99 -4.82 22.18 -20.24
N ILE A 100 -5.24 21.09 -20.88
CA ILE A 100 -4.39 19.91 -21.05
C ILE A 100 -3.13 20.25 -21.88
N ALA A 101 -3.25 21.10 -22.92
CA ALA A 101 -2.13 21.50 -23.75
C ALA A 101 -0.99 22.18 -22.96
N ASP A 102 -1.35 23.01 -21.98
CA ASP A 102 -0.40 23.75 -21.14
C ASP A 102 0.21 22.90 -20.02
N LEU A 103 -0.51 21.85 -19.60
CA LEU A 103 -0.11 20.96 -18.50
C LEU A 103 0.75 19.76 -18.95
N LEU A 104 0.85 19.53 -20.26
CA LEU A 104 1.71 18.50 -20.82
C LEU A 104 3.14 18.99 -21.05
N VAL A 105 4.06 18.06 -21.30
CA VAL A 105 5.44 18.46 -21.62
C VAL A 105 5.41 19.21 -22.95
N PRO A 106 6.13 20.35 -23.06
CA PRO A 106 6.25 21.08 -24.31
C PRO A 106 6.64 20.13 -25.46
N GLY A 107 5.87 20.15 -26.55
CA GLY A 107 6.08 19.29 -27.72
C GLY A 107 5.26 17.98 -27.74
N GLU A 108 4.78 17.48 -26.60
CA GLU A 108 3.93 16.27 -26.58
C GLU A 108 2.58 16.50 -27.26
N TRP A 109 2.06 17.73 -27.17
CA TRP A 109 0.78 18.10 -27.77
C TRP A 109 0.74 17.89 -29.30
N PHE A 110 1.89 17.99 -29.98
CA PHE A 110 1.99 17.71 -31.41
C PHE A 110 1.53 16.28 -31.78
N TRP A 111 1.86 15.30 -30.93
CA TRP A 111 1.47 13.90 -31.12
C TRP A 111 0.06 13.65 -30.57
N PHE A 112 -0.25 14.21 -29.41
CA PHE A 112 -1.51 13.93 -28.72
C PHE A 112 -2.72 14.68 -29.27
N ARG A 113 -2.55 15.68 -30.14
CA ARG A 113 -3.66 16.27 -30.90
C ARG A 113 -4.24 15.34 -31.96
N GLN A 114 -3.51 14.31 -32.39
CA GLN A 114 -3.98 13.34 -33.38
C GLN A 114 -5.16 12.53 -32.84
N PRO A 115 -6.13 12.13 -33.68
CA PRO A 115 -7.41 11.58 -33.21
C PRO A 115 -7.24 10.31 -32.36
N LEU A 116 -6.32 9.42 -32.75
CA LEU A 116 -6.05 8.18 -32.00
C LEU A 116 -5.49 8.47 -30.61
N TYR A 117 -4.47 9.32 -30.52
CA TYR A 117 -3.79 9.61 -29.26
C TYR A 117 -4.62 10.48 -28.32
N LYS A 118 -5.40 11.42 -28.88
CA LYS A 118 -6.28 12.31 -28.12
C LYS A 118 -7.31 11.52 -27.32
N VAL A 119 -8.01 10.61 -27.97
CA VAL A 119 -9.05 9.78 -27.33
C VAL A 119 -8.44 8.90 -26.24
N ASN A 120 -7.33 8.22 -26.54
CA ASN A 120 -6.65 7.36 -25.56
C ASN A 120 -6.09 8.16 -24.37
N LEU A 121 -5.59 9.37 -24.59
CA LEU A 121 -5.11 10.25 -23.52
C LEU A 121 -6.25 10.61 -22.55
N PHE A 122 -7.41 11.02 -23.07
CA PHE A 122 -8.56 11.32 -22.23
C PHE A 122 -9.07 10.07 -21.51
N ILE A 123 -9.26 8.95 -22.20
CA ILE A 123 -9.70 7.69 -21.56
C ILE A 123 -8.73 7.30 -20.44
N HIS A 124 -7.42 7.37 -20.68
CA HIS A 124 -6.41 7.11 -19.65
C HIS A 124 -6.57 8.05 -18.45
N ILE A 125 -6.64 9.37 -18.65
CA ILE A 125 -6.77 10.35 -17.56
C ILE A 125 -8.06 10.14 -16.76
N TYR A 126 -9.20 9.98 -17.44
CA TYR A 126 -10.48 9.79 -16.77
C TYR A 126 -10.53 8.50 -15.95
N LEU A 127 -10.16 7.36 -16.56
CA LEU A 127 -10.24 6.06 -15.89
C LEU A 127 -9.22 5.90 -14.77
N THR A 128 -7.99 6.44 -14.93
CA THR A 128 -6.99 6.36 -13.86
C THR A 128 -7.34 7.26 -12.68
N THR A 129 -7.94 8.44 -12.92
CA THR A 129 -8.39 9.34 -11.86
C THR A 129 -9.58 8.77 -11.11
N ILE A 130 -10.62 8.34 -11.82
CA ILE A 130 -11.83 7.75 -11.23
C ILE A 130 -11.48 6.44 -10.53
N GLY A 131 -10.71 5.57 -11.18
CA GLY A 131 -10.27 4.29 -10.62
C GLY A 131 -9.40 4.45 -9.38
N GLY A 132 -8.51 5.45 -9.35
CA GLY A 132 -7.66 5.74 -8.19
C GLY A 132 -8.45 6.23 -6.98
N ILE A 133 -9.48 7.06 -7.18
CA ILE A 133 -10.39 7.48 -6.09
C ILE A 133 -11.17 6.28 -5.54
N PHE A 134 -11.72 5.44 -6.42
CA PHE A 134 -12.45 4.23 -5.97
C PHE A 134 -11.55 3.18 -5.31
N ALA A 135 -10.25 3.16 -5.64
CA ALA A 135 -9.28 2.30 -4.99
C ALA A 135 -9.10 2.64 -3.50
N LEU A 136 -9.35 3.88 -3.06
CA LEU A 136 -9.32 4.23 -1.62
C LEU A 136 -10.33 3.39 -0.83
N ILE A 137 -11.52 3.19 -1.40
CA ILE A 137 -12.61 2.45 -0.75
C ILE A 137 -12.20 0.99 -0.49
N GLN A 138 -11.27 0.44 -1.29
CA GLN A 138 -10.76 -0.92 -1.14
C GLN A 138 -9.90 -1.12 0.11
N PHE A 139 -9.30 -0.05 0.65
CA PHE A 139 -8.45 -0.12 1.84
C PHE A 139 -9.22 -0.17 3.16
N PHE A 140 -10.51 0.17 3.18
CA PHE A 140 -11.30 0.20 4.41
C PHE A 140 -11.67 -1.22 4.89
N PRO A 141 -11.16 -1.68 6.05
CA PRO A 141 -11.45 -3.02 6.54
C PRO A 141 -12.91 -3.16 7.00
N THR A 142 -13.57 -2.07 7.44
CA THR A 142 -15.01 -2.07 7.75
C THR A 142 -15.87 -2.48 6.56
N ILE A 143 -15.53 -2.03 5.35
CA ILE A 143 -16.30 -2.37 4.13
C ILE A 143 -16.08 -3.84 3.77
N ARG A 144 -14.85 -4.34 3.94
CA ARG A 144 -14.51 -5.73 3.69
C ARG A 144 -15.20 -6.72 4.63
N THR A 145 -15.39 -6.37 5.90
CA THR A 145 -16.01 -7.28 6.89
C THR A 145 -17.53 -7.17 6.93
N LYS A 146 -18.08 -5.96 6.82
CA LYS A 146 -19.53 -5.73 6.95
C LYS A 146 -20.28 -5.69 5.62
N LYS A 147 -19.62 -5.32 4.51
CA LYS A 147 -20.25 -5.08 3.19
C LYS A 147 -19.45 -5.72 2.05
N ILE A 148 -19.24 -7.04 2.13
CA ILE A 148 -18.39 -7.79 1.20
C ILE A 148 -18.84 -7.69 -0.27
N VAL A 149 -20.15 -7.60 -0.53
CA VAL A 149 -20.71 -7.48 -1.89
C VAL A 149 -20.28 -6.17 -2.54
N ILE A 150 -20.35 -5.06 -1.80
CA ILE A 150 -19.91 -3.73 -2.27
C ILE A 150 -18.40 -3.72 -2.50
N HIS A 151 -17.62 -4.34 -1.61
CA HIS A 151 -16.18 -4.48 -1.79
C HIS A 151 -15.85 -5.21 -3.11
N ARG A 152 -16.56 -6.31 -3.41
CA ARG A 152 -16.37 -7.09 -4.65
C ARG A 152 -16.78 -6.29 -5.89
N LEU A 153 -17.96 -5.66 -5.88
CA LEU A 153 -18.44 -4.87 -7.03
C LEU A 153 -17.51 -3.68 -7.33
N ASN A 154 -17.13 -2.93 -6.29
CA ASN A 154 -16.16 -1.85 -6.43
C ASN A 154 -14.78 -2.39 -6.91
N GLY A 155 -14.38 -3.58 -6.47
CA GLY A 155 -13.13 -4.21 -6.88
C GLY A 155 -13.11 -4.53 -8.37
N TYR A 156 -14.22 -5.05 -8.91
CA TYR A 156 -14.37 -5.27 -10.35
C TYR A 156 -14.37 -3.95 -11.14
N GLY A 157 -15.03 -2.91 -10.63
CA GLY A 157 -14.99 -1.57 -11.25
C GLY A 157 -13.58 -0.99 -11.31
N VAL A 158 -12.85 -1.04 -10.19
CA VAL A 158 -11.44 -0.59 -10.13
C VAL A 158 -10.55 -1.40 -11.06
N LEU A 159 -10.73 -2.72 -11.13
CA LEU A 159 -9.98 -3.59 -12.02
C LEU A 159 -10.25 -3.26 -13.50
N PHE A 160 -11.51 -2.99 -13.86
CA PHE A 160 -11.87 -2.56 -15.21
C PHE A 160 -11.21 -1.23 -15.58
N CYS A 161 -11.32 -0.21 -14.71
CA CYS A 161 -10.66 1.08 -14.91
C CYS A 161 -9.14 0.93 -15.05
N LEU A 162 -8.54 0.04 -14.26
CA LEU A 162 -7.11 -0.25 -14.31
C LEU A 162 -6.71 -0.87 -15.64
N ILE A 163 -7.41 -1.91 -16.11
CA ILE A 163 -7.07 -2.58 -17.37
C ILE A 163 -7.22 -1.63 -18.56
N VAL A 164 -8.39 -1.00 -18.70
CA VAL A 164 -8.67 -0.10 -19.84
C VAL A 164 -7.79 1.15 -19.78
N GLY A 165 -7.58 1.70 -18.59
CA GLY A 165 -6.67 2.82 -18.37
C GLY A 165 -5.23 2.47 -18.73
N ASN A 166 -4.76 1.28 -18.38
CA ASN A 166 -3.41 0.83 -18.69
C ASN A 166 -3.21 0.56 -20.19
N ILE A 167 -4.20 -0.03 -20.88
CA ILE A 167 -4.18 -0.20 -22.35
C ILE A 167 -4.12 1.16 -23.06
N SER A 168 -5.01 2.09 -22.67
CA SER A 168 -5.04 3.44 -23.24
C SER A 168 -3.71 4.18 -22.98
N GLY A 169 -3.15 3.98 -21.79
CA GLY A 169 -1.84 4.48 -21.36
C GLY A 169 -0.67 3.89 -22.16
N ALA A 170 -0.71 2.59 -22.48
CA ALA A 170 0.30 1.90 -23.29
C ALA A 170 0.35 2.41 -24.73
N ILE A 171 -0.81 2.80 -25.29
CA ILE A 171 -0.90 3.38 -26.64
C ILE A 171 -0.24 4.78 -26.66
N ILE A 172 -0.56 5.63 -25.68
CA ILE A 172 0.05 6.98 -25.58
C ILE A 172 1.54 6.91 -25.19
N GLY A 173 1.91 5.93 -24.36
CA GLY A 173 3.27 5.75 -23.82
C GLY A 173 4.36 5.64 -24.89
N ARG A 174 4.02 5.17 -26.09
CA ARG A 174 4.94 5.08 -27.23
C ARG A 174 5.51 6.43 -27.68
N ARG A 175 4.79 7.53 -27.42
CA ARG A 175 5.16 8.89 -27.85
C ARG A 175 5.35 9.86 -26.68
N SER A 176 5.07 9.42 -25.46
CA SER A 176 5.31 10.20 -24.25
C SER A 176 6.81 10.51 -24.09
N PHE A 177 7.14 11.70 -23.60
CA PHE A 177 8.50 12.16 -23.34
C PHE A 177 9.44 12.06 -24.56
N GLY A 178 8.96 12.40 -25.74
CA GLY A 178 9.75 12.34 -26.98
C GLY A 178 9.95 10.93 -27.52
N GLY A 179 9.38 9.90 -26.88
CA GLY A 179 9.50 8.51 -27.31
C GLY A 179 10.85 7.88 -26.97
N GLU A 180 11.52 8.31 -25.90
CA GLU A 180 12.77 7.69 -25.45
C GLU A 180 12.56 6.20 -25.08
N LEU A 181 13.47 5.32 -25.54
CA LEU A 181 13.36 3.88 -25.29
C LEU A 181 13.39 3.53 -23.79
N THR A 182 14.18 4.25 -22.99
CA THR A 182 14.26 4.07 -21.53
C THR A 182 12.91 4.32 -20.87
N VAL A 183 12.24 5.42 -21.23
CA VAL A 183 10.94 5.80 -20.67
C VAL A 183 9.86 4.81 -21.12
N GLN A 184 9.87 4.42 -22.40
CA GLN A 184 8.93 3.44 -22.94
C GLN A 184 9.07 2.08 -22.23
N SER A 185 10.28 1.55 -22.13
CA SER A 185 10.55 0.26 -21.49
C SER A 185 10.16 0.26 -20.02
N ALA A 186 10.50 1.30 -19.26
CA ALA A 186 10.09 1.44 -17.87
C ALA A 186 8.55 1.45 -17.72
N TYR A 187 7.86 2.21 -18.58
CA TYR A 187 6.40 2.28 -18.58
C TYR A 187 5.76 0.92 -18.88
N TYR A 188 6.23 0.22 -19.91
CA TYR A 188 5.68 -1.09 -20.31
C TYR A 188 5.95 -2.17 -19.26
N ILE A 189 7.15 -2.21 -18.67
CA ILE A 189 7.47 -3.15 -17.59
C ILE A 189 6.54 -2.91 -16.40
N LEU A 190 6.39 -1.66 -15.98
CA LEU A 190 5.49 -1.30 -14.87
C LEU A 190 4.04 -1.69 -15.18
N GLY A 191 3.58 -1.41 -16.40
CA GLY A 191 2.25 -1.79 -16.87
C GLY A 191 2.01 -3.30 -16.78
N ILE A 192 2.98 -4.11 -17.22
CA ILE A 192 2.91 -5.58 -17.16
C ILE A 192 2.87 -6.05 -15.70
N MET A 193 3.73 -5.52 -14.83
CA MET A 193 3.77 -5.90 -13.41
C MET A 193 2.45 -5.60 -12.70
N VAL A 194 1.84 -4.45 -13.00
CA VAL A 194 0.53 -4.05 -12.46
C VAL A 194 -0.57 -4.99 -12.94
N VAL A 195 -0.66 -5.26 -14.25
CA VAL A 195 -1.69 -6.17 -14.80
C VAL A 195 -1.51 -7.58 -14.26
N PHE A 196 -0.28 -8.08 -14.20
CA PHE A 196 0.02 -9.39 -13.65
C PHE A 196 -0.42 -9.52 -12.19
N ALA A 197 -0.08 -8.54 -11.35
CA ALA A 197 -0.53 -8.52 -9.96
C ALA A 197 -2.06 -8.42 -9.82
N ALA A 198 -2.71 -7.66 -10.71
CA ALA A 198 -4.16 -7.51 -10.73
C ALA A 198 -4.88 -8.83 -11.10
N LEU A 199 -4.39 -9.52 -12.13
CA LEU A 199 -4.92 -10.82 -12.58
C LEU A 199 -4.76 -11.90 -11.50
N LEU A 200 -3.55 -12.05 -10.93
CA LEU A 200 -3.32 -13.01 -9.85
C LEU A 200 -4.15 -12.67 -8.61
N GLY A 201 -4.24 -11.39 -8.25
CA GLY A 201 -5.10 -10.93 -7.18
C GLY A 201 -6.57 -11.28 -7.39
N GLY A 202 -7.09 -11.04 -8.59
CA GLY A 202 -8.46 -11.41 -8.96
C GLY A 202 -8.71 -12.91 -8.94
N TYR A 203 -7.77 -13.71 -9.43
CA TYR A 203 -7.85 -15.17 -9.42
C TYR A 203 -7.87 -15.75 -7.99
N TYR A 204 -7.00 -15.27 -7.12
CA TYR A 204 -6.95 -15.73 -5.72
C TYR A 204 -8.07 -15.17 -4.84
N ALA A 205 -8.85 -14.18 -5.32
CA ALA A 205 -9.89 -13.52 -4.53
C ALA A 205 -10.95 -14.47 -3.97
N ARG A 206 -11.25 -15.57 -4.67
CA ARG A 206 -12.21 -16.60 -4.22
C ARG A 206 -11.55 -17.84 -3.61
N LYS A 207 -10.26 -18.07 -3.87
CA LYS A 207 -9.53 -19.29 -3.46
C LYS A 207 -8.79 -19.12 -2.15
N ASP A 208 -8.00 -18.04 -2.03
CA ASP A 208 -7.17 -17.78 -0.86
C ASP A 208 -7.07 -16.27 -0.63
N THR A 209 -7.83 -15.81 0.36
CA THR A 209 -7.92 -14.40 0.72
C THR A 209 -6.57 -13.84 1.22
N ARG A 210 -5.67 -14.67 1.75
CA ARG A 210 -4.34 -14.24 2.21
C ARG A 210 -3.42 -13.99 1.02
N ARG A 211 -3.44 -14.87 0.01
CA ARG A 211 -2.70 -14.64 -1.25
C ARG A 211 -3.25 -13.47 -2.03
N HIS A 212 -4.57 -13.33 -2.11
CA HIS A 212 -5.22 -12.16 -2.70
C HIS A 212 -4.70 -10.85 -2.06
N ARG A 213 -4.69 -10.76 -0.73
CA ARG A 213 -4.18 -9.56 -0.03
C ARG A 213 -2.71 -9.28 -0.37
N LYS A 214 -1.85 -10.31 -0.43
CA LYS A 214 -0.44 -10.14 -0.79
C LYS A 214 -0.28 -9.57 -2.20
N TRP A 215 -1.04 -10.07 -3.18
CA TRP A 215 -0.98 -9.57 -4.55
C TRP A 215 -1.54 -8.16 -4.69
N MET A 216 -2.62 -7.82 -3.98
CA MET A 216 -3.15 -6.45 -3.97
C MET A 216 -2.17 -5.46 -3.34
N LEU A 217 -1.46 -5.84 -2.26
CA LEU A 217 -0.42 -4.98 -1.68
C LEU A 217 0.78 -4.78 -2.63
N ARG A 218 1.18 -5.82 -3.38
CA ARG A 218 2.21 -5.68 -4.43
C ARG A 218 1.77 -4.72 -5.53
N MET A 219 0.53 -4.85 -6.00
CA MET A 219 -0.06 -3.93 -7.00
C MET A 219 -0.03 -2.48 -6.51
N VAL A 220 -0.40 -2.24 -5.26
CA VAL A 220 -0.34 -0.90 -4.63
C VAL A 220 1.09 -0.36 -4.58
N ALA A 221 2.08 -1.20 -4.28
CA ALA A 221 3.48 -0.80 -4.30
C ALA A 221 3.94 -0.41 -5.72
N TYR A 222 3.50 -1.12 -6.76
CA TYR A 222 3.78 -0.75 -8.16
C TYR A 222 3.14 0.59 -8.54
N PHE A 223 1.91 0.86 -8.10
CA PHE A 223 1.30 2.19 -8.30
C PHE A 223 2.01 3.30 -7.54
N ALA A 224 2.52 3.02 -6.33
CA ALA A 224 3.31 4.00 -5.60
C ALA A 224 4.58 4.39 -6.37
N ALA A 225 5.22 3.44 -7.08
CA ALA A 225 6.35 3.75 -7.95
C ALA A 225 5.98 4.75 -9.07
N ALA A 226 4.81 4.61 -9.70
CA ALA A 226 4.33 5.56 -10.72
C ALA A 226 4.10 6.97 -10.15
N ILE A 227 3.60 7.07 -8.92
CA ILE A 227 3.40 8.37 -8.24
C ILE A 227 4.75 9.01 -7.93
N THR A 228 5.68 8.23 -7.36
CA THR A 228 7.03 8.69 -7.06
C THR A 228 7.77 9.17 -8.30
N GLU A 229 7.67 8.43 -9.41
CA GLU A 229 8.25 8.83 -10.70
C GLU A 229 7.78 10.23 -11.11
N ARG A 230 6.51 10.55 -10.93
CA ARG A 230 5.97 11.87 -11.28
C ARG A 230 6.49 12.98 -10.39
N LEU A 231 6.60 12.74 -9.09
CA LEU A 231 7.21 13.71 -8.16
C LEU A 231 8.66 13.97 -8.53
N VAL A 232 9.41 12.92 -8.81
CA VAL A 232 10.79 12.97 -9.27
C VAL A 232 10.92 13.75 -10.57
N GLN A 233 10.07 13.49 -11.57
CA GLN A 233 10.09 14.22 -12.84
C GLN A 233 9.81 15.71 -12.67
N LEU A 234 8.87 16.09 -11.81
CA LEU A 234 8.55 17.50 -11.55
C LEU A 234 9.76 18.23 -10.94
N SER A 235 10.43 17.61 -9.96
CA SER A 235 11.65 18.14 -9.36
C SER A 235 12.81 18.20 -10.37
N ALA A 236 13.01 17.14 -11.16
CA ALA A 236 14.07 17.07 -12.16
C ALA A 236 13.94 18.16 -13.22
N ARG A 237 12.71 18.51 -13.65
CA ARG A 237 12.48 19.60 -14.61
C ARG A 237 12.96 20.95 -14.10
N GLN A 238 12.72 21.26 -12.82
CA GLN A 238 13.18 22.52 -12.21
C GLN A 238 14.70 22.56 -12.21
N ILE A 239 15.34 21.50 -11.72
CA ILE A 239 16.80 21.39 -11.66
C ILE A 239 17.45 21.52 -13.05
N ILE A 240 16.92 20.83 -14.06
CA ILE A 240 17.46 20.90 -15.44
C ILE A 240 17.35 22.32 -16.01
N THR A 241 16.25 23.01 -15.72
CA THR A 241 16.03 24.40 -16.16
C THR A 241 17.07 25.33 -15.54
N ASP A 242 17.43 25.11 -14.27
CA ASP A 242 18.43 25.91 -13.54
C ASP A 242 19.87 25.65 -14.04
N ILE A 243 20.20 24.42 -14.44
CA ILE A 243 21.53 24.07 -14.96
C ILE A 243 21.71 24.55 -16.42
N GLY A 244 20.62 24.67 -17.19
CA GLY A 244 20.67 25.17 -18.58
C GLY A 244 21.33 24.22 -19.58
N THR A 245 21.42 22.91 -19.27
CA THR A 245 22.04 21.89 -20.14
C THR A 245 21.07 20.76 -20.48
N TYR A 246 21.24 20.14 -21.65
CA TYR A 246 20.36 19.08 -22.17
C TYR A 246 20.84 17.69 -21.70
N TYR A 247 20.34 17.21 -20.58
CA TYR A 247 20.56 15.83 -20.16
C TYR A 247 19.23 15.07 -20.00
N THR A 248 19.19 13.83 -20.47
CA THR A 248 18.12 12.89 -20.16
C THR A 248 18.14 12.56 -18.67
N VAL A 249 16.95 12.49 -18.05
CA VAL A 249 16.79 12.25 -16.60
C VAL A 249 17.51 10.97 -16.16
N CYS A 250 17.51 9.91 -16.99
CA CYS A 250 18.23 8.67 -16.72
C CYS A 250 19.77 8.83 -16.73
N TRP A 251 20.30 9.73 -17.56
CA TRP A 251 21.75 10.00 -17.65
C TRP A 251 22.25 10.83 -16.46
N ILE A 252 21.42 11.72 -15.92
CA ILE A 252 21.71 12.44 -14.67
C ILE A 252 21.86 11.47 -13.49
N TYR A 253 21.00 10.45 -13.38
CA TYR A 253 21.13 9.43 -12.32
C TYR A 253 22.44 8.65 -12.42
N SER A 254 22.80 8.19 -13.63
CA SER A 254 24.08 7.49 -13.81
C SER A 254 25.27 8.39 -13.48
N GLN A 255 25.22 9.68 -13.84
CA GLN A 255 26.32 10.62 -13.61
C GLN A 255 26.45 11.04 -12.15
N ILE A 256 25.34 11.25 -11.44
CA ILE A 256 25.36 11.50 -9.99
C ILE A 256 25.90 10.26 -9.28
N ALA A 257 25.48 9.05 -9.67
CA ALA A 257 25.96 7.81 -9.09
C ALA A 257 27.45 7.58 -9.34
N THR A 258 27.96 7.78 -10.56
CA THR A 258 29.41 7.67 -10.83
C THR A 258 30.21 8.74 -10.12
N LYS A 259 29.72 9.99 -10.03
CA LYS A 259 30.40 11.05 -9.27
C LYS A 259 30.42 10.80 -7.77
N LEU A 260 29.34 10.26 -7.20
CA LEU A 260 29.34 9.85 -5.79
C LEU A 260 30.28 8.67 -5.55
N MET A 261 30.31 7.71 -6.48
CA MET A 261 31.14 6.50 -6.34
C MET A 261 32.62 6.82 -6.53
N SER A 262 32.98 7.76 -7.41
CA SER A 262 34.36 8.25 -7.53
C SER A 262 34.79 9.03 -6.29
N ALA A 263 33.93 9.92 -5.77
CA ALA A 263 34.21 10.66 -4.54
C ALA A 263 34.32 9.75 -3.29
N ALA A 264 33.61 8.62 -3.27
CA ALA A 264 33.71 7.61 -2.21
C ALA A 264 34.92 6.67 -2.36
N MET A 265 35.54 6.61 -3.54
CA MET A 265 36.76 5.82 -3.80
C MET A 265 38.04 6.66 -3.62
N GLU A 266 37.92 7.98 -3.49
CA GLU A 266 39.02 8.92 -3.23
C GLU A 266 39.22 9.25 -1.74
N VAL A 267 38.54 8.54 -0.83
CA VAL A 267 38.72 8.56 0.64
C VAL A 267 39.26 7.22 1.11
#